data_AF-A8LN86-F1
#
_entry.id   AF-A8LN86-F1
#
_cell.length_a   1.000
_cell.length_b   1.000
_cell.length_c   1.000
_cell.angle_alpha   90.00
_cell.angle_beta   90.00
_cell.angle_gamma   90.00
#
_symmetry.space_group_name_H-M   'P 1'
#
loop_
_entity.id
_entity.type
_entity.pdbx_description
1 polymer ?
#
loop_
_entity_poly.entity_id
_entity_poly.type
_entity_poly.pdbx_seq_one_letter_code
_entity_poly.pdbx_strand_id
1 'polypeptide(L)'
;MPDLLLAGWEIPGLGWIMAISVLAGLVYGFAGFGSALIFMPLATLFLAPPLAVGAFSLSSLASLVTLVPDALRVADLRATGVMLATALLALFPGVWLLTSLPVMWLEWAVSLTVLGTLVALIAGWRYTRPPGVPAWIGVGAGVGVIGGATGLNGPVVVLFQLGGQDSAVRSRANTVIVLTFSSLAMLPVMALQGAMPAGAISLGLWLVPAYAVGTLIGRALFTPARGRLYRTVAYVIIGAAGLLGLPISF
;
A
#
# COMPACT_ATOMS: atom_id res chain seq x y z
N MET A 1 9.92 -24.39 15.33
CA MET A 1 9.94 -23.37 14.24
C MET A 1 10.87 -22.17 14.51
N PRO A 2 12.07 -22.32 15.11
CA PRO A 2 13.05 -21.22 15.16
C PRO A 2 13.67 -20.92 13.79
N ASP A 3 13.63 -21.88 12.86
CA ASP A 3 14.26 -21.78 11.53
C ASP A 3 13.62 -20.69 10.64
N LEU A 4 12.33 -20.40 10.82
CA LEU A 4 11.63 -19.34 10.07
C LEU A 4 12.04 -17.93 10.52
N LEU A 5 12.38 -17.73 11.79
CA LEU A 5 12.83 -16.43 12.30
C LEU A 5 14.30 -16.18 11.94
N LEU A 6 15.13 -17.23 11.97
CA LEU A 6 16.54 -17.18 11.59
C LEU A 6 16.72 -16.92 10.07
N ALA A 7 15.87 -17.48 9.22
CA ALA A 7 15.88 -17.20 7.78
C ALA A 7 15.63 -15.72 7.43
N GLY A 8 14.92 -14.97 8.30
CA GLY A 8 14.74 -13.53 8.12
C GLY A 8 16.00 -12.73 8.45
N TRP A 9 16.82 -13.19 9.40
CA TRP A 9 18.03 -12.51 9.87
C TRP A 9 19.16 -12.52 8.83
N GLU A 10 19.18 -13.52 7.95
CA GLU A 10 20.18 -13.65 6.89
C GLU A 10 19.90 -12.77 5.66
N ILE A 11 18.77 -12.05 5.61
CA ILE A 11 18.45 -11.15 4.49
C ILE A 11 19.39 -9.94 4.54
N PRO A 12 20.28 -9.77 3.54
CA PRO A 12 21.14 -8.59 3.47
C PRO A 12 20.28 -7.33 3.43
N GLY A 13 20.55 -6.37 4.32
CA GLY A 13 19.78 -5.12 4.38
C GLY A 13 18.46 -5.19 5.14
N LEU A 14 18.19 -6.24 5.94
CA LEU A 14 16.99 -6.32 6.79
C LEU A 14 16.77 -5.05 7.63
N GLY A 15 17.84 -4.51 8.24
CA GLY A 15 17.76 -3.26 9.02
C GLY A 15 17.25 -2.07 8.20
N TRP A 16 17.67 -1.95 6.94
CA TRP A 16 17.18 -0.92 6.02
C TRP A 16 15.72 -1.15 5.65
N ILE A 17 15.33 -2.38 5.33
CA ILE A 17 13.94 -2.72 5.00
C ILE A 17 13.00 -2.44 6.18
N MET A 18 13.45 -2.76 7.40
CA MET A 18 12.72 -2.43 8.64
C MET A 18 12.58 -0.93 8.83
N ALA A 19 13.64 -0.15 8.62
CA ALA A 19 13.60 1.31 8.69
C ALA A 19 12.66 1.91 7.62
N ILE A 20 12.69 1.40 6.40
CA ILE A 20 11.77 1.78 5.32
C ILE A 20 10.32 1.46 5.70
N SER A 21 10.07 0.30 6.31
CA SER A 21 8.75 -0.11 6.80
C SER A 21 8.24 0.81 7.92
N VAL A 22 9.11 1.19 8.86
CA VAL A 22 8.79 2.17 9.91
C VAL A 22 8.45 3.53 9.28
N LEU A 23 9.23 3.99 8.31
CA LEU A 23 8.98 5.25 7.59
C LEU A 23 7.65 5.20 6.83
N ALA A 24 7.38 4.11 6.12
CA ALA A 24 6.14 3.88 5.41
C ALA A 24 4.93 3.88 6.37
N GLY A 25 5.06 3.19 7.52
CA GLY A 25 4.08 3.19 8.60
C GLY A 25 3.87 4.57 9.20
N LEU A 26 4.94 5.33 9.43
CA LEU A 26 4.89 6.70 9.96
C LEU A 26 4.05 7.60 9.07
N VAL A 27 4.33 7.62 7.76
CA VAL A 27 3.57 8.40 6.78
C VAL A 27 2.12 7.93 6.73
N TYR A 28 1.88 6.63 6.73
CA TYR A 28 0.53 6.07 6.74
C TYR A 28 -0.25 6.42 8.02
N GLY A 29 0.40 6.46 9.18
CA GLY A 29 -0.23 6.79 10.46
C GLY A 29 -0.82 8.20 10.49
N PHE A 30 -0.10 9.20 9.93
CA PHE A 30 -0.59 10.58 9.89
C PHE A 30 -1.38 10.91 8.62
N ALA A 31 -1.01 10.36 7.45
CA ALA A 31 -1.64 10.69 6.17
C ALA A 31 -2.82 9.77 5.84
N GLY A 32 -2.85 8.56 6.39
CA GLY A 32 -3.84 7.53 6.08
C GLY A 32 -3.59 6.81 4.74
N PHE A 33 -2.49 7.11 4.06
CA PHE A 33 -2.08 6.48 2.80
C PHE A 33 -0.57 6.58 2.58
N GLY A 34 -0.09 6.03 1.46
CA GLY A 34 1.27 6.28 0.96
C GLY A 34 2.34 5.34 1.48
N SER A 35 2.00 4.40 2.38
CA SER A 35 2.97 3.40 2.83
C SER A 35 3.51 2.56 1.69
N ALA A 36 2.65 2.01 0.83
CA ALA A 36 3.08 1.24 -0.33
C ALA A 36 3.88 2.10 -1.34
N LEU A 37 3.48 3.37 -1.50
CA LEU A 37 4.14 4.34 -2.38
C LEU A 37 5.57 4.66 -1.96
N ILE A 38 5.91 4.44 -0.68
CA ILE A 38 7.25 4.62 -0.13
C ILE A 38 7.98 3.28 -0.07
N PHE A 39 7.31 2.25 0.44
CA PHE A 39 7.92 0.95 0.69
C PHE A 39 8.31 0.26 -0.61
N MET A 40 7.42 0.14 -1.60
CA MET A 40 7.69 -0.64 -2.81
C MET A 40 8.90 -0.15 -3.61
N PRO A 41 9.03 1.14 -3.97
CA PRO A 41 10.19 1.59 -4.74
C PRO A 41 11.52 1.50 -3.97
N LEU A 42 11.50 1.56 -2.64
CA LEU A 42 12.72 1.45 -1.83
C LEU A 42 13.08 -0.01 -1.50
N ALA A 43 12.08 -0.86 -1.25
CA ALA A 43 12.28 -2.26 -0.92
C ALA A 43 12.73 -3.08 -2.13
N THR A 44 12.27 -2.72 -3.33
CA THR A 44 12.67 -3.38 -4.59
C THR A 44 14.14 -3.17 -4.94
N LEU A 45 14.80 -2.17 -4.35
CA LEU A 45 16.27 -2.01 -4.43
C LEU A 45 17.04 -3.15 -3.75
N PHE A 46 16.42 -3.84 -2.79
CA PHE A 46 17.06 -4.89 -1.99
C PHE A 46 16.41 -6.26 -2.19
N LEU A 47 15.15 -6.30 -2.66
CA LEU A 47 14.32 -7.50 -2.69
C LEU A 47 13.71 -7.70 -4.07
N ALA A 48 13.59 -8.95 -4.49
CA ALA A 48 12.77 -9.29 -5.66
C ALA A 48 11.31 -8.82 -5.44
N PRO A 49 10.61 -8.31 -6.48
CA PRO A 49 9.27 -7.76 -6.31
C PRO A 49 8.27 -8.70 -5.62
N PRO A 50 8.17 -10.01 -5.95
CA PRO A 50 7.23 -10.89 -5.27
C PRO A 50 7.49 -11.03 -3.76
N LEU A 51 8.77 -11.01 -3.35
CA LEU A 51 9.16 -11.06 -1.94
C LEU A 51 8.74 -9.79 -1.20
N ALA A 52 8.99 -8.61 -1.79
CA ALA A 52 8.59 -7.33 -1.23
C ALA A 52 7.06 -7.19 -1.12
N VAL A 53 6.34 -7.54 -2.18
CA VAL A 53 4.87 -7.50 -2.25
C VAL A 53 4.25 -8.41 -1.18
N GLY A 54 4.69 -9.67 -1.09
CA GLY A 54 4.19 -10.62 -0.11
C GLY A 54 4.48 -10.20 1.34
N ALA A 55 5.72 -9.78 1.63
CA ALA A 55 6.10 -9.36 2.97
C ALA A 55 5.36 -8.10 3.44
N PHE A 56 5.23 -7.09 2.56
CA PHE A 56 4.50 -5.86 2.88
C PHE A 56 2.98 -6.08 3.00
N SER A 57 2.43 -7.00 2.21
CA SER A 57 1.03 -7.39 2.35
C SER A 57 0.75 -7.99 3.73
N LEU A 58 1.69 -8.79 4.25
CA LEU A 58 1.57 -9.37 5.59
C LEU A 58 1.69 -8.32 6.70
N SER A 59 2.51 -7.28 6.51
CA SER A 59 2.62 -6.18 7.48
C SER A 59 1.31 -5.42 7.67
N SER A 60 0.37 -5.52 6.72
CA SER A 60 -0.98 -4.95 6.84
C SER A 60 -1.80 -5.55 7.99
N LEU A 61 -1.40 -6.71 8.55
CA LEU A 61 -1.98 -7.25 9.78
C LEU A 61 -1.93 -6.24 10.94
N ALA A 62 -0.88 -5.41 11.01
CA ALA A 62 -0.80 -4.36 12.02
C ALA A 62 -1.93 -3.32 11.87
N SER A 63 -2.30 -2.97 10.64
CA SER A 63 -3.41 -2.02 10.35
C SER A 63 -4.76 -2.58 10.81
N LEU A 64 -4.94 -3.91 10.75
CA LEU A 64 -6.16 -4.58 11.15
C LEU A 64 -6.47 -4.40 12.65
N VAL A 65 -5.43 -4.31 13.49
CA VAL A 65 -5.58 -4.07 14.93
C VAL A 65 -5.57 -2.57 15.27
N THR A 66 -4.77 -1.78 14.56
CA THR A 66 -4.50 -0.38 14.93
C THR A 66 -5.47 0.65 14.34
N LEU A 67 -6.05 0.40 13.17
CA LEU A 67 -6.82 1.41 12.42
C LEU A 67 -8.19 0.92 11.95
N VAL A 68 -8.32 -0.35 11.56
CA VAL A 68 -9.59 -0.90 11.05
C VAL A 68 -10.76 -0.81 12.05
N PRO A 69 -10.59 -1.04 13.37
CA PRO A 69 -11.70 -0.97 14.31
C PRO A 69 -12.37 0.41 14.38
N ASP A 70 -11.55 1.47 14.33
CA ASP A 70 -12.05 2.85 14.29
C ASP A 70 -12.67 3.18 12.93
N ALA A 71 -12.08 2.68 11.83
CA ALA A 71 -12.57 2.92 10.49
C ALA A 71 -13.95 2.28 10.23
N LEU A 72 -14.18 1.06 10.71
CA LEU A 72 -15.46 0.35 10.53
C LEU A 72 -16.66 1.10 11.12
N ARG A 73 -16.45 1.96 12.12
CA ARG A 73 -17.51 2.74 12.76
C ARG A 73 -18.03 3.89 11.90
N VAL A 74 -17.24 4.36 10.93
CA VAL A 74 -17.55 5.59 10.17
C VAL A 74 -17.51 5.38 8.65
N ALA A 75 -16.95 4.27 8.19
CA ALA A 75 -16.85 3.93 6.78
C ALA A 75 -18.23 3.76 6.11
N ASP A 76 -18.28 4.04 4.81
CA ASP A 76 -19.34 3.56 3.95
C ASP A 76 -19.06 2.09 3.57
N LEU A 77 -19.72 1.18 4.29
CA LEU A 77 -19.55 -0.26 4.08
C LEU A 77 -20.05 -0.74 2.71
N ARG A 78 -21.01 -0.03 2.11
CA ARG A 78 -21.52 -0.38 0.78
C ARG A 78 -20.49 -0.06 -0.29
N ALA A 79 -19.96 1.17 -0.29
CA ALA A 79 -18.92 1.57 -1.23
C ALA A 79 -17.67 0.70 -1.06
N THR A 80 -17.22 0.55 0.19
CA THR A 80 -16.04 -0.24 0.55
C THR A 80 -16.18 -1.72 0.18
N GLY A 81 -17.35 -2.30 0.42
CA GLY A 81 -17.63 -3.70 0.08
C GLY A 81 -17.59 -3.97 -1.42
N VAL A 82 -18.14 -3.07 -2.25
CA VAL A 82 -18.08 -3.18 -3.72
C VAL A 82 -16.64 -3.05 -4.22
N MET A 83 -15.89 -2.07 -3.70
CA MET A 83 -14.48 -1.88 -4.05
C MET A 83 -13.64 -3.10 -3.67
N LEU A 84 -13.87 -3.67 -2.49
CA LEU A 84 -13.16 -4.88 -2.05
C LEU A 84 -13.53 -6.10 -2.90
N ALA A 85 -14.81 -6.37 -3.12
CA ALA A 85 -15.25 -7.52 -3.91
C ALA A 85 -14.64 -7.50 -5.32
N THR A 86 -14.60 -6.33 -5.95
CA THR A 86 -14.02 -6.16 -7.28
C THR A 86 -12.49 -6.19 -7.25
N ALA A 87 -11.85 -5.63 -6.23
CA ALA A 87 -10.41 -5.76 -6.03
C ALA A 87 -9.99 -7.22 -5.86
N LEU A 88 -10.73 -8.03 -5.09
CA LEU A 88 -10.45 -9.45 -4.90
C LEU A 88 -10.43 -10.23 -6.21
N LEU A 89 -11.40 -9.97 -7.09
CA LEU A 89 -11.44 -10.59 -8.42
C LEU A 89 -10.29 -10.10 -9.30
N ALA A 90 -10.01 -8.79 -9.25
CA ALA A 90 -8.95 -8.16 -10.03
C ALA A 90 -7.52 -8.45 -9.52
N LEU A 91 -7.35 -8.95 -8.29
CA LEU A 91 -6.05 -9.40 -7.78
C LEU A 91 -5.51 -10.57 -8.58
N PHE A 92 -6.38 -11.45 -9.11
CA PHE A 92 -5.93 -12.60 -9.90
C PHE A 92 -5.11 -12.20 -11.13
N PRO A 93 -5.63 -11.36 -12.05
CA PRO A 93 -4.82 -10.88 -13.17
C PRO A 93 -3.64 -10.00 -12.72
N GLY A 94 -3.78 -9.23 -11.64
CA GLY A 94 -2.67 -8.43 -11.10
C GLY A 94 -1.48 -9.29 -10.64
N VAL A 95 -1.73 -10.31 -9.81
CA VAL A 95 -0.70 -11.24 -9.33
C VAL A 95 -0.14 -12.09 -10.47
N TRP A 96 -0.96 -12.42 -11.47
CA TRP A 96 -0.47 -13.09 -12.67
C TRP A 96 0.52 -12.22 -13.46
N LEU A 97 0.28 -10.91 -13.55
CA LEU A 97 1.23 -9.97 -14.14
C LEU A 97 2.53 -9.88 -13.33
N LEU A 98 2.43 -9.90 -11.99
CA LEU A 98 3.59 -9.89 -11.08
C LEU A 98 4.56 -11.05 -11.33
N THR A 99 4.06 -12.22 -11.74
CA THR A 99 4.92 -13.39 -12.03
C THR A 99 5.28 -13.53 -13.50
N SER A 100 4.50 -12.94 -14.41
CA SER A 100 4.68 -13.09 -15.85
C SER A 100 5.52 -11.99 -16.48
N LEU A 101 5.58 -10.81 -15.87
CA LEU A 101 6.34 -9.68 -16.41
C LEU A 101 7.82 -9.76 -16.00
N PRO A 102 8.75 -9.38 -16.90
CA PRO A 102 10.14 -9.18 -16.52
C PRO A 102 10.28 -8.13 -15.41
N VAL A 103 11.24 -8.34 -14.51
CA VAL A 103 11.47 -7.48 -13.32
C VAL A 103 11.56 -6.00 -13.69
N MET A 104 12.29 -5.66 -14.76
CA MET A 104 12.40 -4.30 -15.26
C MET A 104 11.05 -3.63 -15.53
N TRP A 105 10.07 -4.35 -16.10
CA TRP A 105 8.74 -3.80 -16.36
C TRP A 105 7.94 -3.57 -15.07
N LEU A 106 8.14 -4.41 -14.06
CA LEU A 106 7.52 -4.25 -12.75
C LEU A 106 8.09 -3.02 -12.02
N GLU A 107 9.41 -2.82 -12.07
CA GLU A 107 10.08 -1.65 -11.50
C GLU A 107 9.62 -0.34 -12.15
N TRP A 108 9.50 -0.34 -13.48
CA TRP A 108 8.90 0.78 -14.21
C TRP A 108 7.43 0.99 -13.82
N ALA A 109 6.63 -0.07 -13.72
CA ALA A 109 5.23 0.03 -13.32
C ALA A 109 5.07 0.60 -11.91
N VAL A 110 5.91 0.17 -10.94
CA VAL A 110 5.96 0.73 -9.59
C VAL A 110 6.29 2.22 -9.65
N SER A 111 7.39 2.58 -10.32
CA SER A 111 7.87 3.96 -10.38
C SER A 111 6.88 4.91 -11.06
N LEU A 112 6.34 4.52 -12.21
CA LEU A 112 5.33 5.29 -12.94
C LEU A 112 4.04 5.44 -12.15
N THR A 113 3.61 4.39 -11.44
CA THR A 113 2.44 4.47 -10.58
C THR A 113 2.68 5.42 -9.41
N VAL A 114 3.86 5.37 -8.79
CA VAL A 114 4.24 6.27 -7.68
C VAL A 114 4.25 7.72 -8.13
N LEU A 115 5.00 8.02 -9.19
CA LEU A 115 5.14 9.38 -9.72
C LEU A 115 3.84 9.90 -10.31
N GLY A 116 3.10 9.08 -11.06
CA GLY A 116 1.79 9.43 -11.59
C GLY A 116 0.78 9.74 -10.50
N THR A 117 0.79 8.95 -9.42
CA THR A 117 -0.04 9.22 -8.23
C THR A 117 0.36 10.55 -7.59
N LEU A 118 1.66 10.81 -7.42
CA LEU A 118 2.14 12.07 -6.85
C LEU A 118 1.71 13.28 -7.68
N VAL A 119 1.85 13.22 -9.01
CA VAL A 119 1.41 14.28 -9.92
C VAL A 119 -0.10 14.51 -9.79
N ALA A 120 -0.90 13.44 -9.78
CA ALA A 120 -2.35 13.55 -9.62
C ALA A 120 -2.75 14.12 -8.23
N LEU A 121 -2.01 13.77 -7.18
CA LEU A 121 -2.19 14.33 -5.83
C LEU A 121 -1.88 15.84 -5.78
N ILE A 122 -0.82 16.27 -6.46
CA ILE A 122 -0.44 17.69 -6.56
C ILE A 122 -1.47 18.47 -7.39
N ALA A 123 -1.96 17.89 -8.48
CA ALA A 123 -3.00 18.48 -9.31
C ALA A 123 -4.32 18.67 -8.54
N GLY A 124 -4.56 17.89 -7.49
CA GLY A 124 -5.69 18.07 -6.58
C GLY A 124 -7.05 17.89 -7.26
N TRP A 125 -7.14 16.99 -8.23
CA TRP A 125 -8.35 16.76 -9.01
C TRP A 125 -9.54 16.41 -8.10
N ARG A 126 -10.69 17.05 -8.34
CA ARG A 126 -11.97 16.78 -7.67
C ARG A 126 -13.07 16.51 -8.68
N TYR A 127 -13.90 15.51 -8.40
CA TYR A 127 -15.11 15.24 -9.17
C TYR A 127 -16.33 15.80 -8.44
N THR A 128 -17.35 16.21 -9.22
CA THR A 128 -18.51 16.96 -8.70
C THR A 128 -19.73 16.10 -8.39
N ARG A 129 -19.81 14.88 -8.94
CA ARG A 129 -20.96 14.00 -8.76
C ARG A 129 -20.67 12.89 -7.74
N PRO A 130 -21.64 12.53 -6.88
CA PRO A 130 -21.47 11.39 -5.98
C PRO A 130 -21.21 10.13 -6.81
N PRO A 131 -20.19 9.33 -6.46
CA PRO A 131 -19.82 8.17 -7.24
C PRO A 131 -20.87 7.06 -7.05
N GLY A 132 -21.26 6.43 -8.16
CA GLY A 132 -22.13 5.26 -8.13
C GLY A 132 -21.34 3.94 -8.13
N VAL A 133 -22.09 2.83 -8.10
CA VAL A 133 -21.54 1.47 -8.17
C VAL A 133 -20.53 1.27 -9.32
N PRO A 134 -20.74 1.78 -10.56
CA PRO A 134 -19.75 1.63 -11.63
C PRO A 134 -18.39 2.27 -11.31
N ALA A 135 -18.39 3.41 -10.63
CA ALA A 135 -17.14 4.05 -10.22
C ALA A 135 -16.42 3.21 -9.16
N TRP A 136 -17.14 2.69 -8.17
CA TRP A 136 -16.57 1.81 -7.15
C TRP A 136 -15.99 0.51 -7.73
N ILE A 137 -16.66 -0.07 -8.74
CA ILE A 137 -16.14 -1.23 -9.48
C ILE A 137 -14.83 -0.86 -10.18
N GLY A 138 -14.79 0.28 -10.89
CA GLY A 138 -13.58 0.72 -11.59
C GLY A 138 -12.41 0.95 -10.64
N VAL A 139 -12.67 1.58 -9.48
CA VAL A 139 -11.64 1.81 -8.46
C VAL A 139 -11.16 0.47 -7.87
N GLY A 140 -12.08 -0.40 -7.45
CA GLY A 140 -11.72 -1.71 -6.91
C GLY A 140 -10.95 -2.57 -7.91
N ALA A 141 -11.38 -2.61 -9.18
CA ALA A 141 -10.64 -3.29 -10.24
C ALA A 141 -9.23 -2.72 -10.41
N GLY A 142 -9.08 -1.39 -10.41
CA GLY A 142 -7.77 -0.74 -10.47
C GLY A 142 -6.89 -1.09 -9.27
N VAL A 143 -7.45 -1.13 -8.06
CA VAL A 143 -6.74 -1.59 -6.86
C VAL A 143 -6.25 -3.02 -7.01
N GLY A 144 -7.10 -3.93 -7.49
CA GLY A 144 -6.71 -5.33 -7.65
C GLY A 144 -5.65 -5.53 -8.74
N VAL A 145 -5.78 -4.90 -9.90
CA VAL A 145 -4.82 -5.06 -11.01
C VAL A 145 -3.49 -4.38 -10.68
N ILE A 146 -3.50 -3.09 -10.36
CA ILE A 146 -2.27 -2.32 -10.08
C ILE A 146 -1.64 -2.84 -8.79
N GLY A 147 -2.45 -3.04 -7.76
CA GLY A 147 -2.01 -3.56 -6.47
C GLY A 147 -1.46 -4.98 -6.55
N GLY A 148 -2.11 -5.87 -7.29
CA GLY A 148 -1.62 -7.22 -7.53
C GLY A 148 -0.30 -7.25 -8.32
N ALA A 149 -0.18 -6.40 -9.34
CA ALA A 149 1.02 -6.37 -10.19
C ALA A 149 2.22 -5.69 -9.52
N THR A 150 1.99 -4.69 -8.66
CA THR A 150 3.06 -3.80 -8.15
C THR A 150 3.17 -3.74 -6.64
N GLY A 151 2.23 -4.33 -5.89
CA GLY A 151 2.08 -4.11 -4.44
C GLY A 151 1.45 -2.76 -4.05
N LEU A 152 1.14 -1.90 -5.03
CA LEU A 152 0.63 -0.55 -4.80
C LEU A 152 -0.91 -0.52 -4.79
N ASN A 153 -1.52 -0.97 -3.70
CA ASN A 153 -2.98 -0.91 -3.50
C ASN A 153 -3.48 0.54 -3.33
N GLY A 154 -2.64 1.41 -2.76
CA GLY A 154 -2.91 2.79 -2.36
C GLY A 154 -3.38 3.76 -3.46
N PRO A 155 -2.60 3.93 -4.55
CA PRO A 155 -2.83 4.89 -5.62
C PRO A 155 -4.29 5.12 -6.02
N VAL A 156 -4.96 4.06 -6.46
CA VAL A 156 -6.27 4.15 -7.09
C VAL A 156 -7.33 4.57 -6.07
N VAL A 157 -7.31 3.99 -4.87
CA VAL A 157 -8.25 4.35 -3.79
C VAL A 157 -8.02 5.78 -3.36
N VAL A 158 -6.76 6.18 -3.14
CA VAL A 158 -6.45 7.48 -2.56
C VAL A 158 -6.83 8.61 -3.51
N LEU A 159 -6.53 8.47 -4.80
CA LEU A 159 -6.91 9.45 -5.82
C LEU A 159 -8.44 9.58 -5.91
N PHE A 160 -9.15 8.46 -5.87
CA PHE A 160 -10.61 8.46 -5.85
C PHE A 160 -11.15 9.15 -4.59
N GLN A 161 -10.64 8.78 -3.42
CA GLN A 161 -11.12 9.24 -2.13
C GLN A 161 -10.79 10.72 -1.85
N LEU A 162 -9.69 11.25 -2.41
CA LEU A 162 -9.35 12.67 -2.35
C LEU A 162 -10.06 13.51 -3.40
N GLY A 163 -10.45 12.90 -4.53
CA GLY A 163 -11.27 13.55 -5.54
C GLY A 163 -12.74 13.67 -5.18
N GLY A 164 -13.19 12.94 -4.15
CA GLY A 164 -14.57 12.92 -3.71
C GLY A 164 -15.02 14.09 -2.86
N GLN A 165 -16.32 14.07 -2.55
CA GLN A 165 -17.02 15.05 -1.71
C GLN A 165 -17.26 14.54 -0.29
N ASP A 166 -16.81 13.32 0.03
CA ASP A 166 -16.93 12.74 1.36
C ASP A 166 -16.13 13.54 2.39
N SER A 167 -16.56 13.48 3.66
CA SER A 167 -15.77 14.04 4.76
C SER A 167 -14.40 13.35 4.82
N ALA A 168 -13.36 14.11 5.19
CA ALA A 168 -12.00 13.57 5.30
C ALA A 168 -11.94 12.33 6.23
N VAL A 169 -12.80 12.28 7.26
CA VAL A 169 -12.89 11.15 8.19
C VAL A 169 -13.44 9.90 7.49
N ARG A 170 -14.58 10.00 6.78
CA ARG A 170 -15.16 8.88 6.03
C ARG A 170 -14.23 8.42 4.91
N SER A 171 -13.65 9.38 4.20
CA SER A 171 -12.73 9.14 3.09
C SER A 171 -11.51 8.32 3.53
N ARG A 172 -10.91 8.71 4.67
CA ARG A 172 -9.83 7.96 5.34
C ARG A 172 -10.28 6.57 5.79
N ALA A 173 -11.46 6.47 6.42
CA ALA A 173 -11.96 5.19 6.92
C ALA A 173 -12.15 4.15 5.81
N ASN A 174 -12.80 4.54 4.70
CA ASN A 174 -12.95 3.66 3.52
C ASN A 174 -11.58 3.24 2.98
N THR A 175 -10.64 4.18 2.88
CA THR A 175 -9.28 3.91 2.37
C THR A 175 -8.57 2.87 3.23
N VAL A 176 -8.55 3.06 4.55
CA VAL A 176 -7.93 2.11 5.49
C VAL A 176 -8.50 0.71 5.34
N ILE A 177 -9.82 0.57 5.24
CA ILE A 177 -10.47 -0.74 5.09
C ILE A 177 -10.09 -1.35 3.74
N VAL A 178 -10.27 -0.63 2.62
CA VAL A 178 -9.95 -1.16 1.28
C VAL A 178 -8.48 -1.59 1.20
N LEU A 179 -7.55 -0.75 1.65
CA LEU A 179 -6.12 -1.06 1.59
C LEU A 179 -5.72 -2.21 2.50
N THR A 180 -6.27 -2.28 3.71
CA THR A 180 -5.93 -3.37 4.65
C THR A 180 -6.44 -4.70 4.13
N PHE A 181 -7.72 -4.79 3.76
CA PHE A 181 -8.32 -6.06 3.34
C PHE A 181 -7.84 -6.51 1.95
N SER A 182 -7.62 -5.60 1.00
CA SER A 182 -7.02 -5.97 -0.30
C SER A 182 -5.59 -6.49 -0.15
N SER A 183 -4.77 -5.86 0.70
CA SER A 183 -3.41 -6.33 0.97
C SER A 183 -3.40 -7.71 1.62
N LEU A 184 -4.26 -7.94 2.61
CA LEU A 184 -4.35 -9.26 3.25
C LEU A 184 -4.90 -10.33 2.30
N ALA A 185 -5.83 -9.98 1.43
CA ALA A 185 -6.35 -10.90 0.43
C ALA A 185 -5.39 -11.19 -0.72
N MET A 186 -4.37 -10.35 -0.91
CA MET A 186 -3.30 -10.63 -1.86
C MET A 186 -2.48 -11.87 -1.45
N LEU A 187 -2.31 -12.11 -0.16
CA LEU A 187 -1.56 -13.26 0.38
C LEU A 187 -2.09 -14.62 -0.13
N PRO A 188 -3.39 -14.97 0.04
CA PRO A 188 -3.91 -16.23 -0.48
C PRO A 188 -3.88 -16.28 -2.01
N VAL A 189 -4.10 -15.17 -2.73
CA VAL A 189 -4.03 -15.16 -4.20
C VAL A 189 -2.60 -15.46 -4.68
N MET A 190 -1.59 -14.86 -4.04
CA MET A 190 -0.18 -15.16 -4.31
C MET A 190 0.15 -16.62 -4.00
N ALA A 191 -0.35 -17.16 -2.88
CA ALA A 191 -0.14 -18.56 -2.54
C ALA A 191 -0.77 -19.51 -3.58
N LEU A 192 -2.01 -19.24 -4.01
CA LEU A 192 -2.72 -20.03 -5.02
C LEU A 192 -2.04 -20.02 -6.39
N GLN A 193 -1.40 -18.91 -6.76
CA GLN A 193 -0.67 -18.78 -8.03
C GLN A 193 0.81 -19.21 -7.94
N GLY A 194 1.26 -19.72 -6.79
CA GLY A 194 2.68 -20.06 -6.59
C GLY A 194 3.62 -18.85 -6.58
N ALA A 195 3.07 -17.64 -6.43
CA ALA A 195 3.79 -16.37 -6.45
C ALA A 195 4.31 -15.95 -5.06
N MET A 196 4.08 -16.75 -4.01
CA MET A 196 4.48 -16.45 -2.63
C MET A 196 5.83 -17.11 -2.28
N PRO A 197 6.94 -16.35 -2.23
CA PRO A 197 8.23 -16.91 -1.83
C PRO A 197 8.21 -17.31 -0.35
N ALA A 198 8.91 -18.38 0.02
CA ALA A 198 8.97 -18.85 1.41
C ALA A 198 9.47 -17.77 2.39
N GLY A 199 10.42 -16.93 1.96
CA GLY A 199 10.95 -15.83 2.76
C GLY A 199 9.99 -14.64 2.95
N ALA A 200 8.88 -14.57 2.21
CA ALA A 200 7.92 -13.46 2.35
C ALA A 200 7.19 -13.50 3.68
N ILE A 201 6.90 -14.70 4.19
CA ILE A 201 6.23 -14.89 5.48
C ILE A 201 7.18 -14.48 6.61
N SER A 202 8.42 -14.96 6.60
CA SER A 202 9.40 -14.62 7.64
C SER A 202 9.70 -13.12 7.67
N LEU A 203 9.97 -12.52 6.51
CA LEU A 203 10.19 -11.09 6.40
C LEU A 203 8.95 -10.30 6.83
N GLY A 204 7.77 -10.68 6.35
CA GLY A 204 6.52 -10.00 6.70
C GLY A 204 6.23 -10.03 8.20
N LEU A 205 6.55 -11.13 8.90
CA LEU A 205 6.44 -11.21 10.37
C LEU A 205 7.34 -10.21 11.09
N TRP A 206 8.54 -9.93 10.56
CA TRP A 206 9.41 -8.85 11.05
C TRP A 206 8.86 -7.46 10.70
N LEU A 207 8.25 -7.30 9.52
CA LEU A 207 7.67 -6.03 9.09
C LEU A 207 6.40 -5.66 9.87
N VAL A 208 5.63 -6.61 10.38
CA VAL A 208 4.42 -6.34 11.19
C VAL A 208 4.71 -5.40 12.37
N PRO A 209 5.62 -5.72 13.32
CA PRO A 209 5.92 -4.82 14.44
C PRO A 209 6.56 -3.51 13.97
N ALA A 210 7.44 -3.53 12.97
CA ALA A 210 8.06 -2.33 12.42
C ALA A 210 7.02 -1.34 11.87
N TYR A 211 6.10 -1.86 11.05
CA TYR A 211 5.01 -1.10 10.46
C TYR A 211 4.01 -0.62 11.52
N ALA A 212 3.72 -1.46 12.52
CA ALA A 212 2.87 -1.10 13.65
C ALA A 212 3.44 0.09 14.44
N VAL A 213 4.72 0.02 14.81
CA VAL A 213 5.42 1.10 15.53
C VAL A 213 5.38 2.40 14.72
N GLY A 214 5.74 2.35 13.43
CA GLY A 214 5.64 3.51 12.55
C GLY A 214 4.23 4.09 12.51
N THR A 215 3.22 3.24 12.29
CA THR A 215 1.81 3.65 12.21
C THR A 215 1.31 4.30 13.50
N LEU A 216 1.66 3.74 14.66
CA LEU A 216 1.27 4.26 15.96
C LEU A 216 1.92 5.62 16.25
N ILE A 217 3.22 5.75 15.97
CA ILE A 217 3.94 7.03 16.12
C ILE A 217 3.34 8.08 15.17
N GLY A 218 3.11 7.71 13.90
CA GLY A 218 2.52 8.62 12.92
C GLY A 218 1.13 9.09 13.34
N ARG A 219 0.30 8.17 13.82
CA ARG A 219 -1.04 8.48 14.37
C ARG A 219 -0.94 9.42 15.58
N ALA A 220 0.00 9.20 16.49
CA ALA A 220 0.19 10.03 17.68
C ALA A 220 0.72 11.44 17.35
N LEU A 221 1.58 11.56 16.33
CA LEU A 221 2.11 12.84 15.87
C LEU A 221 1.08 13.67 15.08
N PHE A 222 0.04 13.04 14.53
CA PHE A 222 -0.93 13.71 13.67
C PHE A 222 -1.72 14.77 14.44
N THR A 223 -1.52 16.04 14.05
CA THR A 223 -2.28 17.17 14.56
C THR A 223 -3.17 17.75 13.45
N PRO A 224 -4.51 17.80 13.59
CA PRO A 224 -5.40 18.30 12.53
C PRO A 224 -5.02 19.69 12.00
N ALA A 225 -4.56 20.58 12.88
CA ALA A 225 -4.14 21.94 12.54
C ALA A 225 -2.95 22.01 11.56
N ARG A 226 -2.11 20.97 11.50
CA ARG A 226 -0.92 20.91 10.63
C ARG A 226 -1.13 20.03 9.39
N GLY A 227 -2.38 19.73 9.02
CA GLY A 227 -2.70 18.84 7.90
C GLY A 227 -1.97 19.17 6.58
N ARG A 228 -1.80 20.45 6.25
CA ARG A 228 -1.02 20.87 5.05
C ARG A 228 0.44 20.44 5.14
N LEU A 229 1.09 20.65 6.28
CA LEU A 229 2.49 20.28 6.49
C LEU A 229 2.69 18.77 6.32
N TYR A 230 1.87 17.96 6.98
CA TYR A 230 1.94 16.51 6.87
C TYR A 230 1.79 16.03 5.43
N ARG A 231 0.85 16.62 4.68
CA ARG A 231 0.64 16.26 3.29
C ARG A 231 1.83 16.63 2.41
N THR A 232 2.42 17.81 2.61
CA THR A 232 3.65 18.21 1.91
C THR A 232 4.81 17.27 2.23
N VAL A 233 5.01 16.91 3.50
CA VAL A 233 6.05 15.96 3.91
C VAL A 233 5.82 14.59 3.25
N ALA A 234 4.59 14.09 3.25
CA ALA A 234 4.26 12.84 2.56
C ALA A 234 4.58 12.91 1.06
N TYR A 235 4.24 14.01 0.38
CA TYR A 235 4.53 14.20 -1.05
C TYR A 235 6.02 14.23 -1.34
N VAL A 236 6.82 14.91 -0.50
CA VAL A 236 8.27 14.95 -0.64
C VAL A 236 8.88 13.56 -0.47
N ILE A 237 8.45 12.81 0.55
CA ILE A 237 8.95 11.45 0.81
C ILE A 237 8.55 10.50 -0.33
N ILE A 238 7.30 10.57 -0.79
CA ILE A 238 6.81 9.76 -1.93
C ILE A 238 7.60 10.11 -3.20
N GLY A 239 7.84 11.38 -3.47
CA GLY A 239 8.62 11.83 -4.62
C GLY A 239 10.07 11.35 -4.56
N ALA A 240 10.73 11.50 -3.41
CA ALA A 240 12.08 11.00 -3.20
C ALA A 240 12.14 9.47 -3.37
N ALA A 241 11.20 8.73 -2.78
CA ALA A 241 11.12 7.28 -2.91
C ALA A 241 10.90 6.85 -4.38
N GLY A 242 9.98 7.52 -5.08
CA GLY A 242 9.70 7.25 -6.49
C GLY A 242 10.89 7.54 -7.42
N LEU A 243 11.67 8.60 -7.15
CA LEU A 243 12.88 8.92 -7.91
C LEU A 243 14.02 7.92 -7.63
N LEU A 244 14.20 7.53 -6.36
CA LEU A 244 15.22 6.55 -5.97
C LEU A 244 14.91 5.15 -6.49
N GLY A 245 13.63 4.79 -6.63
CA GLY A 245 13.20 3.49 -7.15
C GLY A 245 13.18 3.38 -8.68
N LEU A 246 13.58 4.43 -9.41
CA LEU A 246 13.62 4.37 -10.87
C LEU A 246 14.70 3.37 -11.33
N PRO A 247 14.42 2.48 -12.28
CA PRO A 247 15.36 1.45 -12.76
C PRO A 247 16.47 2.02 -13.68
N ILE A 248 16.79 3.30 -13.54
CA ILE A 248 17.89 4.01 -14.24
C ILE A 248 19.10 4.24 -13.32
N SER A 249 19.06 3.76 -12.08
CA SER A 249 20.24 3.74 -11.20
C SER A 249 21.19 2.62 -11.60
N PHE A 250 22.40 3.03 -12.00
CA PHE A 250 23.54 2.25 -12.51
C PHE A 250 24.01 1.12 -11.60
#